data_AF-A0A8T4SRW8-F1
#
_entry.id   AF-A0A8T4SRW8-F1
#
_cell.length_a   1.000
_cell.length_b   1.000
_cell.length_c   1.000
_cell.angle_alpha   90.00
_cell.angle_beta   90.00
_cell.angle_gamma   90.00
#
_symmetry.space_group_name_H-M   'P 1'
#
loop_
_entity.id
_entity.type
_entity.pdbx_description
1 polymer ?
#
loop_
_entity_poly.entity_id
_entity_poly.type
_entity_poly.pdbx_seq_one_letter_code
_entity_poly.pdbx_strand_id
1 'polypeptide(L)'
;MSDKNKITKLESKRNELVRSIYTCAHHKKKIINLVQELSSQHERDRISHREYSERLFNALDKRTPEHWINYYDEKIRDYNNQLNVISEEIKREEKKFNITPLATVFAILILLGFGLYLLQPTITGLIIGDNATLEENITLTENVIIIDNITIEENLTLPENITEEQVVVDTQIEIEEEVLIQGYVEINKPVKWVKRVKLKESTDSLTIRLSDKVSYVKVSRIVDEVKEEIGEDKIKVIEDNEIRPIALTGYAVMEPEINNDEIGLIIDEEVEEVEIEYYTEGPGIIEKEISNGKKEITVYSDVHYENILAYTSIDDANRDLIKLYRTTNGVRESTEIIDYVDDNNNGLIDEIRWIVPSLSNETYEVIIEISKAVHLDENKEFISDIYNEVYRLDNNWSEEIENNEYQELKFMMKII
;
A
#
# COMPACT_ATOMS: atom_id res chain seq x y z
N MET A 1 -2.79 20.05 17.60
CA MET A 1 -2.63 18.71 17.00
C MET A 1 -3.77 18.44 16.03
N SER A 2 -3.57 18.76 14.75
CA SER A 2 -4.57 18.57 13.69
C SER A 2 -5.00 17.11 13.52
N ASP A 3 -6.29 16.90 13.27
CA ASP A 3 -6.93 15.58 13.09
C ASP A 3 -6.26 14.72 11.99
N LYS A 4 -5.52 15.32 11.04
CA LYS A 4 -4.77 14.60 9.99
C LYS A 4 -3.36 14.16 10.38
N ASN A 5 -2.65 14.94 11.23
CA ASN A 5 -1.39 14.47 11.83
C ASN A 5 -1.63 13.20 12.69
N LYS A 6 -2.84 13.08 13.23
CA LYS A 6 -3.31 11.87 13.88
C LYS A 6 -3.46 10.70 12.90
N ILE A 7 -4.07 10.88 11.72
CA ILE A 7 -4.21 9.82 10.70
C ILE A 7 -2.82 9.32 10.25
N THR A 8 -1.90 10.23 9.91
CA THR A 8 -0.54 9.88 9.50
C THR A 8 0.20 9.07 10.57
N LYS A 9 0.07 9.46 11.84
CA LYS A 9 0.62 8.71 12.98
C LYS A 9 -0.03 7.34 13.16
N LEU A 10 -1.34 7.24 12.93
CA LEU A 10 -2.07 5.97 13.00
C LEU A 10 -1.67 5.02 11.86
N GLU A 11 -1.48 5.53 10.64
CA GLU A 11 -1.02 4.74 9.49
C GLU A 11 0.40 4.22 9.71
N SER A 12 1.32 5.07 10.18
CA SER A 12 2.67 4.65 10.56
C SER A 12 2.65 3.56 11.64
N LYS A 13 1.87 3.76 12.70
CA LYS A 13 1.70 2.76 13.77
C LYS A 13 1.09 1.45 13.26
N ARG A 14 0.14 1.52 12.33
CA ARG A 14 -0.46 0.33 11.69
C ARG A 14 0.60 -0.49 10.97
N ASN A 15 1.45 0.15 10.18
CA ASN A 15 2.52 -0.55 9.46
C ASN A 15 3.56 -1.18 10.42
N GLU A 16 3.90 -0.47 11.50
CA GLU A 16 4.78 -1.01 12.55
C GLU A 16 4.21 -2.27 13.19
N LEU A 17 2.90 -2.30 13.47
CA LEU A 17 2.23 -3.48 14.02
C LEU A 17 2.23 -4.65 13.04
N VAL A 18 1.94 -4.42 11.75
CA VAL A 18 2.01 -5.47 10.71
C VAL A 18 3.42 -6.08 10.66
N ARG A 19 4.46 -5.23 10.64
CA ARG A 19 5.86 -5.68 10.69
C ARG A 19 6.17 -6.47 11.96
N SER A 20 5.63 -6.03 13.10
CA SER A 20 5.84 -6.69 14.39
C SER A 20 5.19 -8.07 14.45
N ILE A 21 4.00 -8.22 13.86
CA ILE A 21 3.30 -9.51 13.69
C ILE A 21 4.14 -10.46 12.86
N TYR A 22 4.59 -10.01 11.67
CA TYR A 22 5.44 -10.80 10.79
C TYR A 22 6.72 -11.27 11.51
N THR A 23 7.37 -10.36 12.24
CA THR A 23 8.60 -10.68 13.00
C THR A 23 8.34 -11.71 14.09
N CYS A 24 7.23 -11.60 14.82
CA CYS A 24 6.85 -12.59 15.84
C CYS A 24 6.56 -13.96 15.22
N ALA A 25 5.83 -14.00 14.11
CA ALA A 25 5.49 -15.23 13.40
C ALA A 25 6.77 -15.94 12.91
N HIS A 26 7.71 -15.18 12.33
CA HIS A 26 9.02 -15.69 11.90
C HIS A 26 9.84 -16.29 13.06
N HIS A 27 9.93 -15.59 14.19
CA HIS A 27 10.66 -16.11 15.36
C HIS A 27 10.00 -17.36 15.95
N LYS A 28 8.66 -17.39 16.03
CA LYS A 28 7.91 -18.58 16.43
C LYS A 28 8.25 -19.77 15.54
N LYS A 29 8.25 -19.58 14.21
CA LYS A 29 8.59 -20.62 13.25
C LYS A 29 10.01 -21.16 13.42
N LYS A 30 10.99 -20.28 13.62
CA LYS A 30 12.39 -20.68 13.89
C LYS A 30 12.50 -21.62 15.09
N ILE A 31 11.73 -21.36 16.15
CA ILE A 31 11.72 -22.21 17.35
C ILE A 31 11.09 -23.57 17.05
N ILE A 32 9.96 -23.60 16.34
CA ILE A 32 9.30 -24.84 15.93
C ILE A 32 10.24 -25.69 15.07
N ASN A 33 10.91 -25.09 14.09
CA ASN A 33 11.86 -25.79 13.22
C ASN A 33 13.04 -26.35 14.02
N LEU A 34 13.58 -25.59 14.99
CA LEU A 34 14.66 -26.06 15.87
C LEU A 34 14.22 -27.28 16.70
N VAL A 35 13.01 -27.25 17.26
CA VAL A 35 12.44 -28.38 18.02
C VAL A 35 12.31 -29.61 17.13
N GLN A 36 11.76 -29.45 15.93
CA GLN A 36 11.57 -30.54 14.96
C GLN A 36 12.91 -31.16 14.53
N GLU A 37 13.92 -30.33 14.24
CA GLU A 37 15.23 -30.81 13.83
C GLU A 37 15.93 -31.61 14.93
N LEU A 38 15.92 -31.09 16.16
CA LEU A 38 16.51 -31.80 17.31
C LEU A 38 15.72 -33.09 17.64
N SER A 39 14.38 -33.08 17.54
CA SER A 39 13.55 -34.27 17.75
C SER A 39 13.93 -35.36 16.76
N SER A 40 14.06 -35.00 15.48
CA SER A 40 14.42 -35.92 14.42
C SER A 40 15.84 -36.48 14.55
N GLN A 41 16.78 -35.71 15.13
CA GLN A 41 18.12 -36.22 15.46
C GLN A 41 18.07 -37.21 16.62
N HIS A 42 17.23 -36.95 17.62
CA HIS A 42 17.07 -37.81 18.78
C HIS A 42 16.41 -39.15 18.42
N GLU A 43 15.33 -39.12 17.64
CA GLU A 43 14.63 -40.31 17.14
C GLU A 43 15.52 -41.22 16.28
N ARG A 44 16.53 -40.66 15.63
CA ARG A 44 17.53 -41.39 14.84
C ARG A 44 18.75 -41.84 15.66
N ASP A 45 18.65 -41.79 16.99
CA ASP A 45 19.71 -42.10 17.95
C ASP A 45 21.03 -41.33 17.71
N ARG A 46 20.98 -40.19 16.99
CA ARG A 46 22.17 -39.36 16.71
C ARG A 46 22.58 -38.51 17.90
N ILE A 47 21.61 -38.17 18.76
CA ILE A 47 21.83 -37.43 20.00
C ILE A 47 21.06 -38.10 21.14
N SER A 48 21.62 -38.06 22.34
CA SER A 48 20.94 -38.56 23.55
C SER A 48 19.82 -37.61 23.99
N HIS A 49 18.86 -38.10 24.77
CA HIS A 49 17.80 -37.26 25.35
C HIS A 49 18.36 -36.10 26.19
N ARG A 50 19.48 -36.33 26.90
CA ARG A 50 20.19 -35.28 27.67
C ARG A 50 20.73 -34.20 26.75
N GLU A 51 21.35 -34.60 25.65
CA GLU A 51 21.94 -33.68 24.67
C GLU A 51 20.87 -32.90 23.89
N TYR A 52 19.75 -33.55 23.55
CA TYR A 52 18.55 -32.89 23.03
C TYR A 52 18.10 -31.76 23.97
N SER A 53 17.91 -32.09 25.26
CA SER A 53 17.41 -31.14 26.26
C SER A 53 18.38 -29.99 26.50
N GLU A 54 19.69 -30.25 26.57
CA GLU A 54 20.72 -29.24 26.76
C GLU A 54 20.84 -28.29 25.57
N ARG A 55 20.80 -28.80 24.33
CA ARG A 55 20.86 -27.97 23.12
C ARG A 55 19.65 -27.04 23.03
N LEU A 56 18.46 -27.57 23.30
CA LEU A 56 17.23 -26.80 23.30
C LEU A 56 17.25 -25.70 24.37
N PHE A 57 17.62 -26.05 25.60
CA PHE A 57 17.67 -25.13 26.73
C PHE A 57 18.70 -24.01 26.53
N ASN A 58 19.85 -24.32 25.91
CA ASN A 58 20.87 -23.32 25.60
C ASN A 58 20.47 -22.41 24.43
N ALA A 59 19.86 -22.95 23.38
CA ALA A 59 19.43 -22.18 22.23
C ALA A 59 18.25 -21.24 22.53
N LEU A 60 17.40 -21.60 23.51
CA LEU A 60 16.20 -20.86 23.88
C LEU A 60 16.37 -20.03 25.16
N ASP A 61 17.61 -19.64 25.47
CA ASP A 61 17.97 -18.82 26.64
C ASP A 61 17.33 -19.30 27.95
N LYS A 62 17.47 -20.60 28.22
CA LYS A 62 17.01 -21.24 29.47
C LYS A 62 15.49 -21.19 29.66
N ARG A 63 14.73 -21.15 28.57
CA ARG A 63 13.27 -21.27 28.53
C ARG A 63 12.87 -22.46 27.67
N THR A 64 11.63 -22.93 27.86
CA THR A 64 11.10 -24.02 27.05
C THR A 64 10.58 -23.48 25.70
N PRO A 65 10.51 -24.33 24.66
CA PRO A 65 9.88 -23.94 23.39
C PRO A 65 8.43 -23.50 23.58
N GLU A 66 7.66 -24.20 24.42
CA GLU A 66 6.26 -23.88 24.69
C GLU A 66 6.11 -22.48 25.28
N HIS A 67 7.05 -22.06 26.14
CA HIS A 67 7.06 -20.71 26.68
C HIS A 67 7.19 -19.65 25.57
N TRP A 68 8.16 -19.83 24.66
CA TRP A 68 8.37 -18.87 23.57
C TRP A 68 7.26 -18.90 22.53
N ILE A 69 6.75 -20.09 22.19
CA ILE A 69 5.62 -20.25 21.27
C ILE A 69 4.40 -19.51 21.82
N ASN A 70 4.05 -19.74 23.09
CA ASN A 70 2.94 -19.05 23.74
C ASN A 70 3.17 -17.53 23.83
N TYR A 71 4.39 -17.09 24.12
CA TYR A 71 4.75 -15.68 24.14
C TYR A 71 4.49 -15.01 22.78
N TYR A 72 4.94 -15.62 21.68
CA TYR A 72 4.71 -15.07 20.34
C TYR A 72 3.24 -15.13 19.93
N ASP A 73 2.51 -16.19 20.28
CA ASP A 73 1.07 -16.27 20.03
C ASP A 73 0.28 -15.18 20.76
N GLU A 74 0.65 -14.90 22.02
CA GLU A 74 0.05 -13.82 22.79
C GLU A 74 0.38 -12.45 22.17
N LYS A 75 1.63 -12.24 21.73
CA LYS A 75 2.05 -11.00 21.07
C LYS A 75 1.35 -10.76 19.73
N ILE A 76 1.25 -11.79 18.89
CA ILE A 76 0.53 -11.70 17.62
C ILE A 76 -0.94 -11.35 17.87
N ARG A 77 -1.58 -11.99 18.85
CA ARG A 77 -2.97 -11.68 19.24
C ARG A 77 -3.13 -10.24 19.71
N ASP A 78 -2.23 -9.74 20.55
CA ASP A 78 -2.26 -8.36 21.04
C ASP A 78 -2.09 -7.35 19.89
N TYR A 79 -1.12 -7.57 19.00
CA TYR A 79 -0.91 -6.70 17.84
C TYR A 79 -2.10 -6.72 16.88
N ASN A 80 -2.72 -7.88 16.62
CA ASN A 80 -3.95 -7.96 15.84
C ASN A 80 -5.10 -7.17 16.47
N ASN A 81 -5.25 -7.23 17.79
CA ASN A 81 -6.24 -6.41 18.50
C ASN A 81 -5.97 -4.91 18.34
N GLN A 82 -4.69 -4.50 18.48
CA GLN A 82 -4.29 -3.11 18.27
C GLN A 82 -4.53 -2.64 16.82
N LEU A 83 -4.25 -3.50 15.83
CA LEU A 83 -4.52 -3.23 14.41
C LEU A 83 -6.01 -3.00 14.15
N ASN A 84 -6.89 -3.81 14.75
CA ASN A 84 -8.33 -3.63 14.62
C ASN A 84 -8.78 -2.26 15.19
N VAL A 85 -8.27 -1.89 16.37
CA VAL A 85 -8.58 -0.59 16.99
C VAL A 85 -8.10 0.58 16.11
N ILE A 86 -6.86 0.51 15.62
CA ILE A 86 -6.29 1.55 14.74
C ILE A 86 -7.06 1.65 13.43
N SER A 87 -7.42 0.52 12.83
CA SER A 87 -8.19 0.50 11.59
C SER A 87 -9.55 1.17 11.75
N GLU A 88 -10.23 0.93 12.87
CA GLU A 88 -11.50 1.61 13.19
C GLU A 88 -11.31 3.09 13.52
N GLU A 89 -10.18 3.47 14.14
CA GLU A 89 -9.88 4.87 14.43
C GLU A 89 -9.59 5.67 13.15
N ILE A 90 -8.82 5.11 12.21
CA ILE A 90 -8.57 5.72 10.89
C ILE A 90 -9.89 5.99 10.16
N LYS A 91 -10.77 4.98 10.04
CA LYS A 91 -12.09 5.13 9.40
C LYS A 91 -12.93 6.24 10.03
N ARG A 92 -12.87 6.40 11.35
CA ARG A 92 -13.60 7.46 12.07
C ARG A 92 -13.04 8.83 11.78
N GLU A 93 -11.71 8.98 11.80
CA GLU A 93 -11.07 10.27 11.53
C GLU A 93 -11.28 10.72 10.08
N GLU A 94 -11.20 9.78 9.11
CA GLU A 94 -11.51 10.06 7.70
C GLU A 94 -12.96 10.55 7.51
N LYS A 95 -13.92 9.95 8.23
CA LYS A 95 -15.33 10.37 8.16
C LYS A 95 -15.58 11.77 8.73
N LYS A 96 -14.87 12.16 9.81
CA LYS A 96 -15.00 13.53 10.36
C LYS A 96 -14.58 14.57 9.34
N PHE A 97 -13.49 14.31 8.62
CA PHE A 97 -12.95 15.23 7.62
C PHE A 97 -13.97 15.55 6.51
N ASN A 98 -14.79 14.57 6.12
CA ASN A 98 -15.84 14.76 5.11
C ASN A 98 -17.09 15.51 5.62
N ILE A 99 -17.33 15.57 6.94
CA ILE A 99 -18.57 16.13 7.50
C ILE A 99 -18.39 17.58 7.99
N THR A 100 -17.21 17.95 8.47
CA THR A 100 -16.93 19.30 9.02
C THR A 100 -17.25 20.45 8.05
N PRO A 101 -16.84 20.43 6.76
CA PRO A 101 -17.20 21.51 5.84
C PRO A 101 -18.70 21.55 5.51
N LEU A 102 -19.39 20.40 5.52
CA LEU A 102 -20.83 20.36 5.27
C LEU A 102 -21.61 20.98 6.43
N ALA A 103 -21.20 20.70 7.68
CA ALA A 103 -21.85 21.22 8.88
C ALA A 103 -21.67 22.75 9.02
N THR A 104 -20.51 23.29 8.67
CA THR A 104 -20.27 24.75 8.67
C THR A 104 -21.10 25.46 7.60
N VAL A 105 -21.19 24.91 6.38
CA VAL A 105 -22.09 25.44 5.33
C VAL A 105 -23.55 25.40 5.78
N PHE A 106 -23.99 24.30 6.41
CA PHE A 106 -25.35 24.21 6.94
C PHE A 106 -25.61 25.22 8.06
N ALA A 107 -24.64 25.44 8.95
CA ALA A 107 -24.75 26.46 10.00
C ALA A 107 -24.83 27.88 9.42
N ILE A 108 -24.04 28.17 8.39
CA ILE A 108 -24.09 29.45 7.65
C ILE A 108 -25.43 29.63 6.94
N LEU A 109 -25.96 28.58 6.29
CA LEU A 109 -27.27 28.60 5.65
C LEU A 109 -28.42 28.76 6.65
N ILE A 110 -28.32 28.12 7.83
CA ILE A 110 -29.27 28.31 8.92
C ILE A 110 -29.21 29.76 9.43
N LEU A 111 -28.01 30.33 9.61
CA LEU A 111 -27.84 31.72 10.02
C LEU A 111 -28.37 32.71 8.98
N LEU A 112 -28.09 32.50 7.70
CA LEU A 112 -28.60 33.31 6.59
C LEU A 112 -30.13 33.21 6.47
N GLY A 113 -30.67 32.00 6.52
CA GLY A 113 -32.11 31.75 6.47
C GLY A 113 -32.84 32.34 7.67
N PHE A 114 -32.27 32.22 8.87
CA PHE A 114 -32.81 32.83 10.08
C PHE A 114 -32.70 34.36 10.05
N GLY A 115 -31.62 34.90 9.49
CA GLY A 115 -31.47 36.34 9.25
C GLY A 115 -32.54 36.89 8.30
N LEU A 116 -32.80 36.21 7.19
CA LEU A 116 -33.86 36.57 6.24
C LEU A 116 -35.27 36.44 6.86
N TYR A 117 -35.48 35.43 7.71
CA TYR A 117 -36.74 35.24 8.45
C TYR A 117 -37.02 36.39 9.42
N LEU A 118 -36.00 36.88 10.13
CA LEU A 118 -36.12 38.00 11.06
C LEU A 118 -36.29 39.35 10.36
N LEU A 119 -35.64 39.55 9.21
CA LEU A 119 -35.61 40.84 8.52
C LEU A 119 -36.86 41.13 7.68
N GLN A 120 -37.69 40.12 7.36
CA GLN A 120 -38.90 40.24 6.52
C GLN A 120 -38.77 41.30 5.41
N PRO A 121 -37.76 41.20 4.51
CA PRO A 121 -37.50 42.25 3.56
C PRO A 121 -38.70 42.41 2.61
N THR A 122 -39.39 43.55 2.69
CA THR A 122 -40.40 43.92 1.72
C THR A 122 -39.69 44.48 0.49
N ILE A 123 -39.85 43.82 -0.67
CA ILE A 123 -39.29 44.27 -1.95
C ILE A 123 -39.92 45.62 -2.30
N THR A 124 -39.21 46.70 -2.02
CA THR A 124 -39.61 48.06 -2.41
C THR A 124 -38.93 48.42 -3.72
N GLY A 125 -39.71 48.36 -4.81
CA GLY A 125 -39.53 49.22 -5.98
C GLY A 125 -38.52 48.74 -7.03
N LEU A 126 -39.05 48.20 -8.12
CA LEU A 126 -38.41 48.19 -9.43
C LEU A 126 -38.26 49.65 -9.89
N ILE A 127 -37.03 50.16 -10.03
CA ILE A 127 -36.77 51.44 -10.70
C ILE A 127 -36.40 51.10 -12.15
N ILE A 128 -37.33 51.34 -13.09
CA ILE A 128 -36.99 51.48 -14.50
C ILE A 128 -36.41 52.89 -14.64
N GLY A 129 -35.08 52.96 -14.73
CA GLY A 129 -34.34 54.19 -15.00
C GLY A 129 -33.85 54.18 -16.45
N ASP A 130 -34.11 55.26 -17.14
CA ASP A 130 -33.94 55.47 -18.58
C ASP A 130 -32.56 55.13 -19.15
N ASN A 131 -32.55 54.83 -20.45
CA ASN A 131 -31.37 54.62 -21.28
C ASN A 131 -30.33 55.73 -21.09
N ALA A 132 -29.18 55.39 -20.52
CA ALA A 132 -28.02 56.28 -20.49
C ALA A 132 -27.27 56.21 -21.83
N THR A 133 -27.22 57.33 -22.53
CA THR A 133 -26.33 57.60 -23.66
C THR A 133 -24.88 57.69 -23.18
N LEU A 134 -23.96 57.01 -23.87
CA LEU A 134 -22.52 57.14 -23.65
C LEU A 134 -22.02 58.47 -24.24
N GLU A 135 -21.64 59.41 -23.38
CA GLU A 135 -20.76 60.52 -23.76
C GLU A 135 -19.32 60.17 -23.38
N GLU A 136 -18.42 60.34 -24.36
CA GLU A 136 -16.97 60.23 -24.23
C GLU A 136 -16.43 61.14 -23.11
N ASN A 137 -15.60 60.58 -22.23
CA ASN A 137 -14.22 61.03 -21.96
C ASN A 137 -13.70 60.35 -20.68
N ILE A 138 -12.92 59.28 -20.84
CA ILE A 138 -12.07 58.78 -19.75
C ILE A 138 -10.68 59.38 -19.94
N THR A 139 -10.29 60.21 -18.98
CA THR A 139 -8.91 60.67 -18.80
C THR A 139 -8.14 59.57 -18.07
N LEU A 140 -7.09 59.06 -18.72
CA LEU A 140 -6.17 58.08 -18.13
C LEU A 140 -5.05 58.80 -17.39
N THR A 141 -5.02 58.69 -16.07
CA THR A 141 -3.85 59.03 -15.24
C THR A 141 -2.91 57.82 -15.18
N GLU A 142 -1.81 57.93 -15.93
CA GLU A 142 -0.48 57.34 -15.71
C GLU A 142 -0.37 55.88 -15.26
N ASN A 143 -0.14 54.98 -16.23
CA ASN A 143 1.17 54.34 -16.50
C ASN A 143 0.95 53.17 -17.47
N VAL A 144 0.90 53.49 -18.76
CA VAL A 144 0.92 52.51 -19.85
C VAL A 144 2.38 52.24 -20.18
N ILE A 145 2.80 50.97 -20.04
CA ILE A 145 4.09 50.48 -20.49
C ILE A 145 4.06 50.46 -22.02
N ILE A 146 4.93 51.26 -22.64
CA ILE A 146 5.07 51.38 -24.10
C ILE A 146 5.85 50.17 -24.63
N ILE A 147 5.30 49.53 -25.66
CA ILE A 147 5.98 48.55 -26.50
C ILE A 147 6.46 49.28 -27.78
N ASP A 148 7.73 49.06 -28.12
CA ASP A 148 8.48 49.32 -29.35
C ASP A 148 9.05 50.71 -29.71
N ASN A 149 10.33 50.62 -30.13
CA ASN A 149 11.16 51.51 -30.95
C ASN A 149 11.76 52.77 -30.30
N ILE A 150 12.88 52.58 -29.59
CA ILE A 150 13.93 53.59 -29.45
C ILE A 150 15.06 53.29 -30.44
N THR A 151 15.25 54.19 -31.41
CA THR A 151 16.41 54.24 -32.30
C THR A 151 17.60 54.80 -31.53
N ILE A 152 18.70 54.05 -31.43
CA ILE A 152 19.97 54.52 -30.88
C ILE A 152 20.94 54.76 -32.04
N GLU A 153 21.43 55.99 -32.17
CA GLU A 153 22.59 56.31 -33.01
C GLU A 153 23.89 55.96 -32.25
N GLU A 154 24.83 55.37 -32.99
CA GLU A 154 26.22 55.00 -32.65
C GLU A 154 26.49 53.56 -32.12
N ASN A 155 26.76 52.70 -33.11
CA ASN A 155 27.75 51.59 -33.15
C ASN A 155 28.04 50.80 -31.86
N LEU A 156 27.35 49.68 -31.71
CA LEU A 156 27.89 48.50 -31.03
C LEU A 156 27.61 47.25 -31.88
N THR A 157 28.66 46.57 -32.31
CA THR A 157 28.58 45.34 -33.11
C THR A 157 28.23 44.14 -32.21
N LEU A 158 27.09 43.50 -32.49
CA LEU A 158 26.69 42.21 -31.94
C LEU A 158 27.42 41.06 -32.67
N PRO A 159 27.94 40.05 -31.97
CA PRO A 159 27.86 38.69 -32.47
C PRO A 159 26.44 38.14 -32.21
N GLU A 160 25.83 37.64 -33.28
CA GLU A 160 24.54 36.94 -33.32
C GLU A 160 24.47 35.76 -32.34
N ASN A 161 23.25 35.52 -31.87
CA ASN A 161 22.73 34.31 -31.24
C ASN A 161 22.85 34.21 -29.70
N ILE A 162 21.88 34.83 -29.00
CA ILE A 162 21.46 34.36 -27.68
C ILE A 162 19.98 34.03 -27.81
N THR A 163 19.69 32.74 -27.93
CA THR A 163 18.35 32.17 -27.75
C THR A 163 17.93 32.45 -26.31
N GLU A 164 16.65 32.77 -26.08
CA GLU A 164 16.08 32.87 -24.72
C GLU A 164 16.19 31.51 -24.01
N GLU A 165 17.35 31.23 -23.42
CA GLU A 165 17.45 30.27 -22.33
C GLU A 165 16.72 30.90 -21.15
N GLN A 166 15.60 30.31 -20.77
CA GLN A 166 14.99 30.53 -19.47
C GLN A 166 16.06 30.29 -18.40
N VAL A 167 16.62 31.37 -17.87
CA VAL A 167 17.44 31.32 -16.66
C VAL A 167 16.49 31.05 -15.50
N VAL A 168 16.24 29.76 -15.23
CA VAL A 168 15.71 29.32 -13.95
C VAL A 168 16.81 29.64 -12.93
N VAL A 169 16.65 30.73 -12.20
CA VAL A 169 17.47 30.99 -11.02
C VAL A 169 17.10 29.91 -10.02
N ASP A 170 17.91 28.86 -10.00
CA ASP A 170 17.82 27.74 -9.08
C ASP A 170 18.18 28.25 -7.68
N THR A 171 17.21 28.91 -7.06
CA THR A 171 17.23 29.21 -5.64
C THR A 171 17.01 27.86 -5.00
N GLN A 172 18.10 27.20 -4.61
CA GLN A 172 18.06 25.88 -3.99
C GLN A 172 17.20 25.96 -2.72
N ILE A 173 15.95 25.53 -2.83
CA ILE A 173 14.99 25.52 -1.72
C ILE A 173 15.55 24.54 -0.67
N GLU A 174 15.90 25.04 0.51
CA GLU A 174 16.42 24.21 1.59
C GLU A 174 15.26 23.53 2.35
N ILE A 175 15.17 22.21 2.21
CA ILE A 175 14.22 21.36 2.95
C ILE A 175 14.76 21.15 4.38
N GLU A 176 13.93 21.41 5.39
CA GLU A 176 14.21 21.13 6.80
C GLU A 176 13.89 19.67 7.14
N GLU A 177 12.71 19.20 6.74
CA GLU A 177 12.22 17.85 7.03
C GLU A 177 11.40 17.31 5.85
N GLU A 178 11.67 16.08 5.45
CA GLU A 178 10.89 15.36 4.44
C GLU A 178 10.55 13.97 4.99
N VAL A 179 9.26 13.63 4.96
CA VAL A 179 8.75 12.36 5.45
C VAL A 179 7.83 11.76 4.41
N LEU A 180 8.14 10.55 3.97
CA LEU A 180 7.29 9.76 3.10
C LEU A 180 6.74 8.56 3.85
N ILE A 181 5.42 8.44 3.89
CA ILE A 181 4.72 7.37 4.59
C ILE A 181 3.88 6.59 3.59
N GLN A 182 4.21 5.30 3.46
CA GLN A 182 3.38 4.32 2.80
C GLN A 182 2.16 4.00 3.66
N GLY A 183 1.00 3.88 3.05
CA GLY A 183 -0.19 3.32 3.67
C GLY A 183 -0.10 1.80 3.86
N TYR A 184 -1.23 1.21 4.22
CA TYR A 184 -1.38 -0.25 4.24
C TYR A 184 -1.47 -0.78 2.82
N VAL A 185 -0.79 -1.89 2.56
CA VAL A 185 -0.70 -2.48 1.23
C VAL A 185 -1.34 -3.85 1.25
N GLU A 186 -2.25 -4.06 0.32
CA GLU A 186 -2.93 -5.33 0.10
C GLU A 186 -2.98 -5.56 -1.41
N ILE A 187 -2.78 -6.81 -1.83
CA ILE A 187 -2.84 -7.17 -3.24
C ILE A 187 -4.15 -6.70 -3.89
N ASN A 188 -4.06 -6.26 -5.13
CA ASN A 188 -5.17 -5.75 -5.95
C ASN A 188 -5.92 -4.52 -5.38
N LYS A 189 -5.34 -3.79 -4.41
CA LYS A 189 -5.92 -2.55 -3.86
C LYS A 189 -4.97 -1.37 -4.02
N PRO A 190 -5.46 -0.18 -4.43
CA PRO A 190 -4.64 1.03 -4.49
C PRO A 190 -3.98 1.34 -3.15
N VAL A 191 -2.74 1.84 -3.21
CA VAL A 191 -1.95 2.17 -2.02
C VAL A 191 -1.93 3.67 -1.82
N LYS A 192 -2.36 4.11 -0.63
CA LYS A 192 -2.27 5.52 -0.23
C LYS A 192 -0.85 5.85 0.22
N TRP A 193 -0.39 7.05 -0.12
CA TRP A 193 0.86 7.63 0.33
C TRP A 193 0.61 9.00 0.94
N VAL A 194 1.43 9.34 1.93
CA VAL A 194 1.45 10.67 2.55
C VAL A 194 2.88 11.17 2.52
N LYS A 195 3.13 12.22 1.74
CA LYS A 195 4.41 12.91 1.67
C LYS A 195 4.30 14.27 2.35
N ARG A 196 5.10 14.49 3.39
CA ARG A 196 5.19 15.77 4.11
C ARG A 196 6.55 16.40 3.83
N VAL A 197 6.54 17.68 3.49
CA VAL A 197 7.75 18.47 3.21
C VAL A 197 7.66 19.76 4.00
N LYS A 198 8.66 20.00 4.84
CA LYS A 198 8.83 21.24 5.61
C LYS A 198 10.09 21.94 5.14
N LEU A 199 9.97 23.21 4.79
CA LEU A 199 11.04 24.06 4.31
C LEU A 199 11.63 24.86 5.47
N LYS A 200 12.89 25.29 5.34
CA LYS A 200 13.50 26.18 6.33
C LYS A 200 12.95 27.61 6.27
N GLU A 201 12.55 28.04 5.08
CA GLU A 201 11.96 29.35 4.79
C GLU A 201 10.80 29.16 3.81
N SER A 202 9.78 30.01 3.89
CA SER A 202 8.64 29.94 2.96
C SER A 202 9.07 30.26 1.53
N THR A 203 8.39 29.65 0.56
CA THR A 203 8.58 29.90 -0.86
C THR A 203 7.24 30.09 -1.55
N ASP A 204 7.18 31.00 -2.53
CA ASP A 204 6.00 31.23 -3.36
C ASP A 204 5.71 30.09 -4.34
N SER A 205 6.74 29.29 -4.65
CA SER A 205 6.63 28.14 -5.54
C SER A 205 7.48 26.98 -5.05
N LEU A 206 6.89 25.79 -4.98
CA LEU A 206 7.55 24.56 -4.55
C LEU A 206 7.35 23.46 -5.57
N THR A 207 8.44 22.83 -6.02
CA THR A 207 8.39 21.66 -6.90
C THR A 207 8.74 20.40 -6.13
N ILE A 208 7.84 19.41 -6.14
CA ILE A 208 8.01 18.13 -5.43
C ILE A 208 8.02 17.00 -6.45
N ARG A 209 9.01 16.11 -6.34
CA ARG A 209 9.03 14.88 -7.15
C ARG A 209 8.17 13.79 -6.51
N LEU A 210 7.32 13.18 -7.32
CA LEU A 210 6.45 12.06 -7.00
C LEU A 210 6.67 10.96 -8.03
N SER A 211 6.28 9.72 -7.74
CA SER A 211 6.26 8.65 -8.76
C SER A 211 5.35 9.03 -9.92
N ASP A 212 5.71 8.63 -11.13
CA ASP A 212 4.87 8.74 -12.33
C ASP A 212 3.57 7.90 -12.25
N LYS A 213 3.53 6.86 -11.42
CA LYS A 213 2.36 5.97 -11.26
C LYS A 213 1.31 6.49 -10.27
N VAL A 214 1.26 7.81 -10.12
CA VAL A 214 0.44 8.48 -9.12
C VAL A 214 -0.98 8.76 -9.64
N SER A 215 -1.97 8.46 -8.82
CA SER A 215 -3.38 8.75 -9.02
C SER A 215 -3.92 9.52 -7.82
N TYR A 216 -4.95 10.36 -8.05
CA TYR A 216 -5.63 11.13 -7.01
C TYR A 216 -4.68 11.89 -6.08
N VAL A 217 -4.18 13.05 -6.52
CA VAL A 217 -3.30 13.90 -5.71
C VAL A 217 -4.12 14.95 -4.97
N LYS A 218 -3.90 15.06 -3.66
CA LYS A 218 -4.46 16.12 -2.82
C LYS A 218 -3.33 16.81 -2.08
N VAL A 219 -3.18 18.11 -2.31
CA VAL A 219 -2.15 18.93 -1.67
C VAL A 219 -2.79 19.81 -0.61
N SER A 220 -2.10 20.02 0.50
CA SER A 220 -2.50 21.03 1.46
C SER A 220 -1.29 21.64 2.13
N ARG A 221 -1.38 22.93 2.42
CA ARG A 221 -0.41 23.63 3.25
C ARG A 221 -0.70 23.43 4.72
N ILE A 222 0.31 23.57 5.55
CA ILE A 222 0.21 23.53 7.01
C ILE A 222 0.58 24.91 7.55
N VAL A 223 -0.36 25.57 8.22
CA VAL A 223 -0.19 26.88 8.88
C VAL A 223 -0.64 26.73 10.32
N ASP A 224 0.23 27.02 11.29
CA ASP A 224 -0.07 26.89 12.73
C ASP A 224 -0.66 25.52 13.13
N GLU A 225 -0.09 24.43 12.60
CA GLU A 225 -0.58 23.04 12.72
C GLU A 225 -1.96 22.77 12.09
N VAL A 226 -2.57 23.73 11.40
CA VAL A 226 -3.84 23.57 10.69
C VAL A 226 -3.56 23.27 9.22
N LYS A 227 -4.24 22.25 8.69
CA LYS A 227 -4.11 21.83 7.29
C LYS A 227 -5.14 22.57 6.44
N GLU A 228 -4.69 23.31 5.43
CA GLU A 228 -5.53 24.03 4.48
C GLU A 228 -5.32 23.50 3.07
N GLU A 229 -6.40 23.01 2.46
CA GLU A 229 -6.34 22.45 1.10
C GLU A 229 -5.99 23.53 0.07
N ILE A 230 -4.99 23.22 -0.76
CA ILE A 230 -4.59 24.07 -1.87
C ILE A 230 -5.50 23.72 -3.05
N GLY A 231 -6.08 24.74 -3.68
CA GLY A 231 -6.95 24.57 -4.84
C GLY A 231 -6.21 23.95 -6.02
N GLU A 232 -6.88 23.06 -6.77
CA GLU A 232 -6.31 22.39 -7.96
C GLU A 232 -5.81 23.38 -9.02
N ASP A 233 -6.35 24.60 -9.06
CA ASP A 233 -5.92 25.68 -9.94
C ASP A 233 -4.50 26.18 -9.67
N LYS A 234 -3.99 25.98 -8.45
CA LYS A 234 -2.63 26.33 -8.03
C LYS A 234 -1.65 25.17 -8.13
N ILE A 235 -2.11 24.02 -8.64
CA ILE A 235 -1.32 22.80 -8.74
C ILE A 235 -1.07 22.49 -10.21
N LYS A 236 0.20 22.37 -10.58
CA LYS A 236 0.63 22.06 -11.95
C LYS A 236 1.51 20.81 -11.92
N VAL A 237 1.47 20.02 -12.99
CA VAL A 237 2.30 18.83 -13.18
C VAL A 237 3.28 19.09 -14.32
N ILE A 238 4.53 18.70 -14.11
CA ILE A 238 5.58 18.65 -15.12
C ILE A 238 5.62 17.22 -15.64
N GLU A 239 5.23 17.04 -16.90
CA GLU A 239 5.21 15.77 -17.62
C GLU A 239 5.83 16.03 -19.00
N ASP A 240 6.81 15.22 -19.42
CA ASP A 240 7.49 15.36 -20.72
C ASP A 240 8.01 16.78 -21.03
N ASN A 241 8.55 17.48 -20.02
CA ASN A 241 8.98 18.89 -20.09
C ASN A 241 7.86 19.91 -20.39
N GLU A 242 6.59 19.52 -20.30
CA GLU A 242 5.44 20.43 -20.39
C GLU A 242 4.79 20.63 -19.02
N ILE A 243 4.35 21.86 -18.74
CA ILE A 243 3.62 22.21 -17.52
C ILE A 243 2.12 22.15 -17.82
N ARG A 244 1.39 21.27 -17.13
CA ARG A 244 -0.06 21.06 -17.33
C ARG A 244 -0.83 21.27 -16.01
N PRO A 245 -2.03 21.88 -16.03
CA PRO A 245 -2.89 21.92 -14.85
C PRO A 245 -3.28 20.51 -14.41
N ILE A 246 -3.29 20.24 -13.10
CA ILE A 246 -3.64 18.90 -12.58
C ILE A 246 -5.07 18.48 -12.92
N ALA A 247 -5.99 19.45 -13.03
CA ALA A 247 -7.38 19.20 -13.42
C ALA A 247 -7.54 18.66 -14.86
N LEU A 248 -6.51 18.81 -15.71
CA LEU A 248 -6.53 18.38 -17.11
C LEU A 248 -6.01 16.95 -17.31
N THR A 249 -5.30 16.38 -16.31
CA THR A 249 -4.71 15.03 -16.40
C THR A 249 -5.71 13.90 -16.10
N GLY A 250 -7.00 14.24 -15.93
CA GLY A 250 -8.11 13.31 -16.13
C GLY A 250 -7.99 11.96 -15.42
N TYR A 251 -7.49 11.92 -14.18
CA TYR A 251 -7.45 10.71 -13.34
C TYR A 251 -6.83 9.45 -13.99
N ALA A 252 -6.03 9.61 -15.04
CA ALA A 252 -5.26 8.55 -15.68
C ALA A 252 -3.94 9.16 -16.11
N VAL A 253 -2.87 8.88 -15.35
CA VAL A 253 -1.52 9.17 -15.83
C VAL A 253 -1.29 8.26 -17.04
N MET A 254 -1.01 8.89 -18.19
CA MET A 254 -0.52 8.17 -19.36
C MET A 254 0.89 7.70 -19.06
N GLU A 255 1.21 6.47 -19.45
CA GLU A 255 2.58 5.94 -19.42
C GLU A 255 3.53 6.89 -20.17
N PRO A 256 4.56 7.46 -19.51
CA PRO A 256 5.64 8.11 -20.24
C PRO A 256 6.46 7.04 -20.97
N GLU A 257 6.74 7.28 -22.26
CA GLU A 257 7.73 6.49 -23.01
C GLU A 257 9.10 6.64 -22.34
N ILE A 258 9.47 5.58 -21.60
CA ILE A 258 10.82 5.15 -21.22
C ILE A 258 11.75 6.26 -20.71
N ASN A 259 11.76 6.33 -19.37
CA ASN A 259 12.84 6.80 -18.48
C ASN A 259 12.70 8.24 -17.96
N ASN A 260 11.64 8.46 -17.18
CA ASN A 260 11.72 9.19 -15.91
C ASN A 260 10.58 8.70 -15.00
N ASP A 261 10.85 7.81 -14.03
CA ASP A 261 9.84 7.22 -13.11
C ASP A 261 9.24 8.24 -12.11
N GLU A 262 9.48 9.53 -12.33
CA GLU A 262 9.05 10.62 -11.46
C GLU A 262 8.41 11.77 -12.26
N ILE A 263 7.31 12.29 -11.72
CA ILE A 263 6.65 13.52 -12.18
C ILE A 263 6.96 14.67 -11.22
N GLY A 264 7.07 15.88 -11.77
CA GLY A 264 7.24 17.10 -10.97
C GLY A 264 5.89 17.73 -10.63
N LEU A 265 5.55 17.85 -9.35
CA LEU A 265 4.37 18.55 -8.86
C LEU A 265 4.76 19.97 -8.44
N ILE A 266 4.27 20.98 -9.14
CA ILE A 266 4.46 22.40 -8.81
C ILE A 266 3.26 22.87 -7.97
N ILE A 267 3.57 23.47 -6.83
CA ILE A 267 2.64 24.16 -5.94
C ILE A 267 2.92 25.66 -6.10
N ASP A 268 1.98 26.38 -6.69
CA ASP A 268 2.08 27.82 -7.01
C ASP A 268 1.36 28.64 -5.94
N GLU A 269 1.83 28.52 -4.69
CA GLU A 269 1.32 29.21 -3.51
C GLU A 269 2.43 29.34 -2.46
N GLU A 270 2.41 30.43 -1.68
CA GLU A 270 3.32 30.59 -0.54
C GLU A 270 3.12 29.47 0.49
N VAL A 271 4.16 28.66 0.68
CA VAL A 271 4.16 27.52 1.60
C VAL A 271 5.49 27.42 2.37
N GLU A 272 5.39 27.09 3.66
CA GLU A 272 6.52 26.66 4.50
C GLU A 272 6.47 25.15 4.75
N GLU A 273 5.27 24.58 4.87
CA GLU A 273 5.06 23.15 5.09
C GLU A 273 3.87 22.66 4.25
N VAL A 274 4.03 21.51 3.59
CA VAL A 274 3.00 20.88 2.76
C VAL A 274 2.84 19.40 3.08
N GLU A 275 1.62 18.90 2.94
CA GLU A 275 1.28 17.48 3.00
C GLU A 275 0.52 17.08 1.73
N ILE A 276 1.11 16.17 0.97
CA ILE A 276 0.57 15.60 -0.26
C ILE A 276 0.06 14.20 0.06
N GLU A 277 -1.23 13.99 -0.16
CA GLU A 277 -1.87 12.67 -0.14
C GLU A 277 -2.03 12.20 -1.59
N TYR A 278 -1.58 11.00 -1.91
CA TYR A 278 -1.73 10.44 -3.24
C TYR A 278 -1.89 8.93 -3.23
N TYR A 279 -2.32 8.34 -4.34
CA TYR A 279 -2.46 6.91 -4.49
C TYR A 279 -1.57 6.37 -5.61
N THR A 280 -1.18 5.11 -5.51
CA THR A 280 -0.54 4.37 -6.60
C THR A 280 -1.28 3.07 -6.82
N GLU A 281 -1.12 2.46 -7.99
CA GLU A 281 -1.72 1.15 -8.27
C GLU A 281 -1.20 0.08 -7.31
N GLY A 282 -2.09 -0.78 -6.83
CA GLY A 282 -1.72 -1.86 -5.90
C GLY A 282 -0.81 -2.91 -6.52
N PRO A 283 -0.11 -3.71 -5.70
CA PRO A 283 0.58 -4.89 -6.19
C PRO A 283 -0.43 -5.87 -6.78
N GLY A 284 -0.14 -6.37 -7.98
CA GLY A 284 -0.93 -7.40 -8.66
C GLY A 284 -0.54 -8.81 -8.20
N ILE A 285 -1.41 -9.77 -8.50
CA ILE A 285 -1.19 -11.20 -8.26
C ILE A 285 -1.46 -12.00 -9.53
N ILE A 286 -0.59 -12.96 -9.83
CA ILE A 286 -0.78 -13.98 -10.86
C ILE A 286 -0.70 -15.34 -10.17
N GLU A 287 -1.73 -16.15 -10.34
CA GLU A 287 -1.78 -17.51 -9.82
C GLU A 287 -1.77 -18.53 -10.95
N LYS A 288 -1.07 -19.64 -10.74
CA LYS A 288 -0.97 -20.74 -11.68
C LYS A 288 -1.04 -22.07 -10.94
N GLU A 289 -2.08 -22.84 -11.23
CA GLU A 289 -2.18 -24.21 -10.75
C GLU A 289 -1.13 -25.08 -11.45
N ILE A 290 -0.26 -25.72 -10.67
CA ILE A 290 0.81 -26.58 -11.18
C ILE A 290 0.34 -28.03 -11.19
N SER A 291 -0.27 -28.46 -10.09
CA SER A 291 -0.86 -29.78 -9.91
C SER A 291 -1.88 -29.74 -8.77
N ASN A 292 -2.57 -30.85 -8.51
CA ASN A 292 -3.52 -30.94 -7.41
C ASN A 292 -2.83 -30.61 -6.07
N GLY A 293 -3.34 -29.60 -5.36
CA GLY A 293 -2.75 -29.12 -4.11
C GLY A 293 -1.41 -28.38 -4.27
N LYS A 294 -1.06 -27.92 -5.47
CA LYS A 294 0.17 -27.16 -5.73
C LYS A 294 -0.09 -25.96 -6.63
N LYS A 295 0.15 -24.77 -6.09
CA LYS A 295 -0.10 -23.49 -6.75
C LYS A 295 1.13 -22.60 -6.73
N GLU A 296 1.50 -22.05 -7.87
CA GLU A 296 2.51 -21.00 -8.00
C GLU A 296 1.83 -19.62 -8.00
N ILE A 297 2.40 -18.68 -7.26
CA ILE A 297 1.83 -17.35 -7.03
C ILE A 297 2.92 -16.33 -7.25
N THR A 298 2.72 -15.39 -8.16
CA THR A 298 3.61 -14.27 -8.39
C THR A 298 2.93 -12.99 -7.97
N VAL A 299 3.50 -12.32 -6.97
CA VAL A 299 3.09 -10.98 -6.56
C VAL A 299 4.03 -10.00 -7.24
N TYR A 300 3.48 -9.05 -7.99
CA TYR A 300 4.24 -8.13 -8.82
C TYR A 300 3.79 -6.69 -8.59
N SER A 301 4.72 -5.76 -8.74
CA SER A 301 4.40 -4.34 -8.75
C SER A 301 5.51 -3.54 -9.38
N ASP A 302 5.05 -2.48 -9.98
CA ASP A 302 5.78 -1.46 -10.68
C ASP A 302 6.24 -0.33 -9.74
N VAL A 303 5.72 -0.32 -8.51
CA VAL A 303 6.06 0.58 -7.41
C VAL A 303 6.64 -0.25 -6.27
N HIS A 304 7.68 0.26 -5.61
CA HIS A 304 8.27 -0.43 -4.47
C HIS A 304 7.38 -0.31 -3.23
N TYR A 305 6.87 -1.45 -2.76
CA TYR A 305 6.10 -1.54 -1.53
C TYR A 305 6.79 -2.42 -0.50
N GLU A 306 6.56 -2.10 0.77
CA GLU A 306 6.94 -2.93 1.91
C GLU A 306 5.70 -3.50 2.63
N ASN A 307 5.85 -4.69 3.20
CA ASN A 307 4.86 -5.35 4.05
C ASN A 307 3.47 -5.51 3.39
N ILE A 308 3.46 -6.10 2.19
CA ILE A 308 2.24 -6.31 1.41
C ILE A 308 1.48 -7.50 1.97
N LEU A 309 0.19 -7.32 2.32
CA LEU A 309 -0.68 -8.44 2.58
C LEU A 309 -1.05 -9.13 1.27
N ALA A 310 -0.61 -10.38 1.12
CA ALA A 310 -1.01 -11.26 0.05
C ALA A 310 -1.86 -12.42 0.61
N TYR A 311 -2.75 -12.93 -0.22
CA TYR A 311 -3.62 -14.04 0.11
C TYR A 311 -3.95 -14.84 -1.15
N THR A 312 -4.32 -16.10 -0.95
CA THR A 312 -4.77 -16.99 -2.02
C THR A 312 -5.77 -17.99 -1.46
N SER A 313 -6.79 -18.30 -2.24
CA SER A 313 -7.66 -19.44 -1.96
C SER A 313 -6.94 -20.75 -2.29
N ILE A 314 -7.21 -21.79 -1.52
CA ILE A 314 -6.63 -23.12 -1.69
C ILE A 314 -7.76 -24.15 -1.68
N ASP A 315 -7.45 -25.37 -2.12
CA ASP A 315 -8.34 -26.50 -1.87
C ASP A 315 -8.40 -26.79 -0.36
N ASP A 316 -9.59 -27.15 0.14
CA ASP A 316 -9.84 -27.46 1.55
C ASP A 316 -8.76 -28.38 2.13
N ALA A 317 -7.97 -27.85 3.05
CA ALA A 317 -6.87 -28.59 3.64
C ALA A 317 -6.75 -28.39 5.14
N ASN A 318 -6.22 -29.40 5.81
CA ASN A 318 -5.82 -29.25 7.20
C ASN A 318 -4.63 -28.28 7.29
N ARG A 319 -4.68 -27.36 8.25
CA ARG A 319 -3.65 -26.36 8.54
C ARG A 319 -2.22 -26.89 8.49
N ASP A 320 -1.98 -28.07 9.09
CA ASP A 320 -0.62 -28.61 9.24
C ASP A 320 -0.01 -29.09 7.91
N LEU A 321 -0.86 -29.37 6.92
CA LEU A 321 -0.46 -29.87 5.60
C LEU A 321 -0.11 -28.74 4.63
N ILE A 322 -0.50 -27.50 4.94
CA ILE A 322 -0.28 -26.37 4.06
C ILE A 322 1.11 -25.80 4.29
N LYS A 323 1.94 -25.82 3.25
CA LYS A 323 3.26 -25.20 3.23
C LYS A 323 3.29 -24.08 2.22
N LEU A 324 3.87 -22.95 2.61
CA LEU A 324 4.16 -21.84 1.73
C LEU A 324 5.68 -21.72 1.61
N TYR A 325 6.16 -21.60 0.38
CA TYR A 325 7.56 -21.37 0.09
C TYR A 325 7.71 -20.14 -0.79
N ARG A 326 8.66 -19.25 -0.46
CA ARG A 326 9.15 -18.26 -1.41
C ARG A 326 10.13 -18.94 -2.36
N THR A 327 9.96 -18.73 -3.65
CA THR A 327 10.77 -19.34 -4.73
C THR A 327 11.49 -18.31 -5.59
N THR A 328 11.51 -17.04 -5.18
CA THR A 328 12.22 -15.95 -5.88
C THR A 328 13.67 -16.36 -6.19
N ASN A 329 14.09 -16.19 -7.45
CA ASN A 329 15.43 -16.55 -7.95
C ASN A 329 15.76 -18.06 -7.92
N GLY A 330 14.76 -18.95 -7.85
CA GLY A 330 14.95 -20.40 -7.90
C GLY A 330 15.43 -21.02 -6.59
N VAL A 331 15.57 -20.23 -5.52
CA VAL A 331 15.83 -20.75 -4.16
C VAL A 331 14.48 -20.92 -3.46
N ARG A 332 14.22 -22.13 -2.95
CA ARG A 332 12.99 -22.42 -2.19
C ARG A 332 13.24 -22.19 -0.70
N GLU A 333 12.61 -21.16 -0.15
CA GLU A 333 12.68 -20.78 1.27
C GLU A 333 11.29 -20.93 1.90
N SER A 334 11.20 -21.54 3.09
CA SER A 334 9.89 -21.63 3.77
C SER A 334 9.44 -20.26 4.25
N THR A 335 8.22 -19.89 3.89
CA THR A 335 7.57 -18.63 4.26
C THR A 335 6.49 -18.89 5.31
N GLU A 336 6.35 -17.96 6.23
CA GLU A 336 5.34 -18.06 7.28
C GLU A 336 3.98 -17.53 6.81
N ILE A 337 2.95 -18.34 7.05
CA ILE A 337 1.55 -17.97 6.87
C ILE A 337 1.09 -17.28 8.16
N ILE A 338 0.61 -16.04 8.04
CA ILE A 338 0.21 -15.23 9.20
C ILE A 338 -1.24 -15.46 9.62
N ASP A 339 -2.09 -15.94 8.70
CA ASP A 339 -3.50 -16.18 8.94
C ASP A 339 -4.02 -17.34 8.08
N TYR A 340 -4.96 -18.10 8.65
CA TYR A 340 -5.61 -19.25 8.03
C TYR A 340 -7.12 -19.07 8.18
N VAL A 341 -7.82 -19.00 7.05
CA VAL A 341 -9.25 -18.68 7.01
C VAL A 341 -10.04 -19.95 6.68
N ASP A 342 -11.04 -20.25 7.52
CA ASP A 342 -12.07 -21.27 7.31
C ASP A 342 -13.39 -20.52 7.08
N ASP A 343 -13.73 -20.30 5.80
CA ASP A 343 -14.87 -19.50 5.37
C ASP A 343 -16.19 -20.24 5.59
N ASN A 344 -16.16 -21.57 5.47
CA ASN A 344 -17.35 -22.41 5.52
C ASN A 344 -17.57 -23.09 6.90
N ASN A 345 -16.63 -22.90 7.83
CA ASN A 345 -16.57 -23.45 9.19
C ASN A 345 -16.59 -24.99 9.25
N ASN A 346 -15.99 -25.67 8.27
CA ASN A 346 -15.88 -27.14 8.26
C ASN A 346 -14.63 -27.67 8.99
N GLY A 347 -13.77 -26.78 9.51
CA GLY A 347 -12.51 -27.12 10.17
C GLY A 347 -11.34 -27.35 9.22
N LEU A 348 -11.52 -27.07 7.93
CA LEU A 348 -10.48 -27.04 6.89
C LEU A 348 -10.23 -25.59 6.48
N ILE A 349 -9.05 -25.32 5.96
CA ILE A 349 -8.65 -23.98 5.55
C ILE A 349 -8.98 -23.81 4.07
N ASP A 350 -9.70 -22.74 3.75
CA ASP A 350 -10.06 -22.32 2.39
C ASP A 350 -9.09 -21.25 1.84
N GLU A 351 -8.50 -20.42 2.71
CA GLU A 351 -7.59 -19.33 2.31
C GLU A 351 -6.42 -19.18 3.29
N ILE A 352 -5.25 -18.85 2.74
CA ILE A 352 -4.07 -18.49 3.51
C ILE A 352 -3.64 -17.05 3.22
N ARG A 353 -3.08 -16.39 4.24
CA ARG A 353 -2.54 -15.02 4.12
C ARG A 353 -1.10 -14.95 4.60
N TRP A 354 -0.28 -14.19 3.89
CA TRP A 354 1.13 -13.97 4.23
C TRP A 354 1.56 -12.53 3.93
N ILE A 355 2.71 -12.13 4.49
CA ILE A 355 3.30 -10.82 4.21
C ILE A 355 4.44 -11.00 3.21
N VAL A 356 4.37 -10.23 2.12
CA VAL A 356 5.50 -10.05 1.21
C VAL A 356 6.36 -8.89 1.73
N PRO A 357 7.60 -9.13 2.19
CA PRO A 357 8.35 -8.14 2.97
C PRO A 357 8.68 -6.86 2.21
N SER A 358 9.12 -6.97 0.96
CA SER A 358 9.58 -5.85 0.14
C SER A 358 9.62 -6.29 -1.32
N LEU A 359 8.98 -5.56 -2.23
CA LEU A 359 8.65 -6.10 -3.55
C LEU A 359 9.40 -5.42 -4.71
N SER A 360 9.96 -6.27 -5.58
CA SER A 360 10.36 -5.96 -6.97
C SER A 360 9.83 -7.01 -7.96
N ASN A 361 8.90 -7.87 -7.51
CA ASN A 361 8.42 -9.16 -8.03
C ASN A 361 8.89 -10.33 -7.16
N GLU A 362 7.96 -11.00 -6.50
CA GLU A 362 8.22 -12.17 -5.68
C GLU A 362 7.33 -13.35 -6.08
N THR A 363 7.93 -14.53 -6.15
CA THR A 363 7.23 -15.78 -6.48
C THR A 363 7.16 -16.66 -5.24
N TYR A 364 6.02 -17.28 -5.06
CA TYR A 364 5.67 -18.17 -3.98
C TYR A 364 5.10 -19.47 -4.56
N GLU A 365 5.24 -20.55 -3.80
CA GLU A 365 4.63 -21.83 -4.08
C GLU A 365 3.89 -22.32 -2.83
N VAL A 366 2.60 -22.61 -3.00
CA VAL A 366 1.77 -23.27 -2.00
C VAL A 366 1.75 -24.75 -2.32
N ILE A 367 1.99 -25.57 -1.30
CA ILE A 367 1.92 -27.03 -1.38
C ILE A 367 1.04 -27.54 -0.26
N ILE A 368 0.03 -28.32 -0.60
CA ILE A 368 -0.78 -29.09 0.32
C ILE A 368 -0.19 -30.50 0.36
N GLU A 369 0.53 -30.82 1.44
CA GLU A 369 1.12 -32.14 1.60
C GLU A 369 0.04 -33.20 1.76
N ILE A 370 0.12 -34.27 0.96
CA ILE A 370 -0.69 -35.45 1.20
C ILE A 370 -0.13 -36.18 2.43
N SER A 371 -1.04 -36.66 3.29
CA SER A 371 -0.69 -37.49 4.45
C SER A 371 -0.91 -38.99 4.20
N LYS A 372 -1.68 -39.35 3.17
CA LYS A 372 -2.04 -40.72 2.79
C LYS A 372 -2.61 -40.76 1.37
N ALA A 373 -2.22 -41.74 0.58
CA ALA A 373 -2.82 -42.04 -0.71
C ALA A 373 -3.13 -43.54 -0.80
N VAL A 374 -4.35 -43.89 -1.19
CA VAL A 374 -4.77 -45.29 -1.31
C VAL A 374 -5.37 -45.56 -2.69
N HIS A 375 -5.03 -46.71 -3.27
CA HIS A 375 -5.66 -47.24 -4.47
C HIS A 375 -6.88 -48.06 -4.04
N LEU A 376 -8.06 -47.76 -4.61
CA LEU A 376 -9.30 -48.46 -4.36
C LEU A 376 -9.84 -49.14 -5.62
N ASP A 377 -10.52 -50.27 -5.44
CA ASP A 377 -11.19 -50.98 -6.52
C ASP A 377 -12.52 -50.32 -6.93
N GLU A 378 -13.20 -50.92 -7.91
CA GLU A 378 -14.50 -50.48 -8.42
C GLU A 378 -15.61 -50.39 -7.34
N ASN A 379 -15.46 -51.10 -6.22
CA ASN A 379 -16.37 -51.12 -5.08
C ASN A 379 -15.93 -50.19 -3.94
N LYS A 380 -14.85 -49.42 -4.14
CA LYS A 380 -14.17 -48.60 -3.12
C LYS A 380 -13.53 -49.41 -2.00
N GLU A 381 -13.23 -50.69 -2.23
CA GLU A 381 -12.44 -51.50 -1.31
C GLU A 381 -10.95 -51.20 -1.49
N PHE A 382 -10.20 -51.24 -0.39
CA PHE A 382 -8.78 -50.93 -0.39
C PHE A 382 -7.95 -51.98 -1.13
N ILE A 383 -7.19 -51.53 -2.14
CA ILE A 383 -6.22 -52.36 -2.87
C ILE A 383 -4.82 -52.22 -2.25
N SER A 384 -4.27 -51.00 -2.25
CA SER A 384 -2.89 -50.74 -1.83
C SER A 384 -2.68 -49.32 -1.29
N ASP A 385 -1.65 -49.15 -0.46
CA ASP A 385 -1.16 -47.82 -0.07
C ASP A 385 -0.18 -47.37 -1.15
N ILE A 386 -0.53 -46.29 -1.83
CA ILE A 386 0.26 -45.72 -2.94
C ILE A 386 0.93 -44.40 -2.53
N TYR A 387 1.02 -44.12 -1.23
CA TYR A 387 1.59 -42.88 -0.72
C TYR A 387 3.02 -42.64 -1.20
N ASN A 388 3.87 -43.67 -1.13
CA ASN A 388 5.28 -43.54 -1.50
C ASN A 388 5.46 -43.39 -3.02
N GLU A 389 4.56 -43.98 -3.79
CA GLU A 389 4.49 -43.91 -5.24
C GLU A 389 4.10 -42.50 -5.66
N VAL A 390 2.99 -41.96 -5.12
CA VAL A 390 2.52 -40.60 -5.40
C VAL A 390 3.52 -39.55 -4.90
N TYR A 391 4.11 -39.72 -3.72
CA TYR A 391 5.09 -38.80 -3.14
C TYR A 391 6.40 -38.73 -3.96
N ARG A 392 6.85 -39.85 -4.54
CA ARG A 392 8.10 -39.91 -5.33
C ARG A 392 7.94 -39.42 -6.77
N LEU A 393 6.71 -39.23 -7.23
CA LEU A 393 6.37 -39.01 -8.62
C LEU A 393 5.78 -37.62 -8.89
N ASP A 394 6.01 -36.62 -8.03
CA ASP A 394 5.74 -35.21 -8.40
C ASP A 394 6.56 -34.87 -9.68
N ASN A 395 5.87 -34.84 -10.83
CA ASN A 395 6.30 -34.80 -12.26
C ASN A 395 6.26 -36.09 -13.12
N ASN A 396 5.69 -37.22 -12.68
CA ASN A 396 5.30 -38.35 -13.54
C ASN A 396 4.06 -39.09 -12.97
N TRP A 397 3.22 -39.68 -13.80
CA TRP A 397 1.94 -40.26 -13.36
C TRP A 397 2.11 -41.53 -12.50
N SER A 398 1.10 -41.83 -11.65
CA SER A 398 0.98 -43.09 -10.91
C SER A 398 0.90 -44.31 -11.84
N GLU A 399 0.89 -45.53 -11.29
CA GLU A 399 0.56 -46.73 -12.06
C GLU A 399 -0.74 -46.58 -12.85
N GLU A 400 -0.86 -47.28 -13.98
CA GLU A 400 -2.02 -47.21 -14.87
C GLU A 400 -3.26 -47.70 -14.11
N ILE A 401 -4.24 -46.80 -13.91
CA ILE A 401 -5.52 -47.08 -13.27
C ILE A 401 -6.47 -47.60 -14.35
N GLU A 402 -6.98 -48.82 -14.20
CA GLU A 402 -7.85 -49.44 -15.20
C GLU A 402 -9.24 -48.76 -15.23
N ASN A 403 -9.94 -48.94 -16.35
CA ASN A 403 -11.31 -48.42 -16.51
C ASN A 403 -12.20 -49.12 -15.46
N ASN A 404 -12.67 -48.35 -14.46
CA ASN A 404 -13.47 -48.72 -13.27
C ASN A 404 -12.72 -48.68 -11.92
N GLU A 405 -11.42 -48.40 -11.87
CA GLU A 405 -10.69 -48.21 -10.61
C GLU A 405 -10.71 -46.74 -10.14
N TYR A 406 -10.51 -46.51 -8.84
CA TYR A 406 -10.58 -45.18 -8.23
C TYR A 406 -9.36 -44.87 -7.37
N GLN A 407 -8.88 -43.63 -7.44
CA GLN A 407 -7.89 -43.09 -6.50
C GLN A 407 -8.61 -42.27 -5.43
N GLU A 408 -8.39 -42.58 -4.15
CA GLU A 408 -8.84 -41.73 -3.03
C GLU A 408 -7.63 -41.15 -2.31
N LEU A 409 -7.48 -39.82 -2.40
CA LEU A 409 -6.53 -39.06 -1.61
C LEU A 409 -7.20 -38.68 -0.29
N LYS A 410 -6.58 -39.05 0.83
CA LYS A 410 -7.17 -38.80 2.15
C LYS A 410 -6.24 -37.95 3.00
N PHE A 411 -6.67 -36.72 3.24
CA PHE A 411 -6.06 -35.82 4.20
C PHE A 411 -6.47 -36.28 5.60
N MET A 412 -5.58 -36.97 6.32
CA MET A 412 -5.81 -37.45 7.67
C MET A 412 -5.01 -36.64 8.68
N MET A 413 -5.73 -36.12 9.67
CA MET A 413 -5.22 -35.45 10.86
C MET A 413 -4.35 -36.42 11.68
N LYS A 414 -3.07 -36.09 11.86
CA LYS A 414 -2.23 -36.75 12.86
C LYS A 414 -2.37 -35.98 14.17
N ILE A 415 -3.28 -36.43 15.04
CA ILE A 415 -3.32 -35.97 16.43
C ILE A 415 -2.07 -36.51 17.10
N ILE A 416 -1.15 -35.62 17.51
CA ILE A 416 0.00 -35.94 18.37
C ILE A 416 -0.42 -35.84 19.84
#